data_AF-A0A443IMA5-F1
#
_entry.id   AF-A0A443IMA5-F1
#
_cell.length_a   1.000
_cell.length_b   1.000
_cell.length_c   1.000
_cell.angle_alpha   90.00
_cell.angle_beta   90.00
_cell.angle_gamma   90.00
#
_symmetry.space_group_name_H-M   'P 1'
#
loop_
_entity.id
_entity.type
_entity.pdbx_description
1 polymer ?
#
loop_
_entity_poly.entity_id
_entity_poly.type
_entity_poly.pdbx_seq_one_letter_code
_entity_poly.pdbx_strand_id
1 'polypeptide(L)' 'MRRVRGAKALSEYLKSINCDMSESTIYRLLRTKSIPFRRPSPGILIFDLDVIDKWLSSSEEKEAIQK' A
#
# COMPACT_ATOMS: atom_id res chain seq x y z
N MET A 1 -8.51 -11.05 6.53
CA MET A 1 -7.35 -11.03 7.47
C MET A 1 -6.06 -11.35 6.71
N ARG A 2 -5.70 -10.51 5.75
CA ARG A 2 -4.43 -10.65 5.01
C ARG A 2 -3.52 -9.51 5.43
N ARG A 3 -2.38 -9.81 6.06
CA ARG A 3 -1.46 -8.78 6.56
C ARG A 3 -0.02 -9.10 6.19
N VAL A 4 0.71 -8.08 5.78
CA VAL A 4 2.13 -8.18 5.44
C VAL A 4 2.96 -7.24 6.31
N ARG A 5 4.20 -7.63 6.59
CA ARG A 5 5.12 -6.86 7.43
C ARG A 5 6.20 -6.23 6.56
N GLY A 6 6.36 -4.91 6.69
CA GLY A 6 7.36 -4.16 5.95
C GLY A 6 6.97 -3.82 4.51
N ALA A 7 7.66 -2.83 3.94
CA ALA A 7 7.40 -2.33 2.60
C ALA A 7 7.76 -3.36 1.51
N LYS A 8 8.79 -4.18 1.73
CA LYS A 8 9.21 -5.23 0.80
C LYS A 8 8.11 -6.26 0.53
N ALA A 9 7.53 -6.82 1.60
CA ALA A 9 6.46 -7.81 1.48
C ALA A 9 5.20 -7.21 0.83
N LEU A 10 4.94 -5.91 1.06
CA LEU A 10 3.86 -5.21 0.37
C LEU A 10 4.18 -5.05 -1.12
N SER A 11 5.40 -4.66 -1.48
CA SER A 11 5.83 -4.53 -2.88
C SER A 11 5.69 -5.85 -3.65
N GLU A 12 6.09 -6.97 -3.05
CA GLU A 12 5.91 -8.31 -3.64
C GLU A 12 4.43 -8.65 -3.83
N TYR A 13 3.57 -8.35 -2.85
CA TYR A 13 2.13 -8.52 -2.99
C TYR A 13 1.55 -7.66 -4.11
N LEU A 14 1.89 -6.37 -4.15
CA LEU A 14 1.41 -5.44 -5.17
C LEU A 14 1.80 -5.92 -6.57
N LYS A 15 3.03 -6.41 -6.73
CA LYS A 15 3.50 -7.02 -7.97
C LYS A 15 2.67 -8.25 -8.37
N SER A 16 2.23 -9.06 -7.40
CA SER A 16 1.38 -10.23 -7.67
C SER A 16 -0.02 -9.89 -8.17
N ILE A 17 -0.53 -8.70 -7.84
CA ILE A 17 -1.84 -8.19 -8.29
C ILE A 17 -1.72 -7.24 -9.49
N ASN A 18 -0.59 -7.27 -10.22
CA ASN A 18 -0.26 -6.38 -11.35
C ASN A 18 -0.17 -4.87 -11.00
N CYS A 19 0.01 -4.54 -9.73
CA CYS A 19 0.30 -3.18 -9.29
C CYS A 19 1.81 -3.04 -9.04
N ASP A 20 2.56 -2.55 -10.02
CA ASP A 20 4.02 -2.43 -9.84
C ASP A 20 4.35 -1.20 -8.99
N MET A 21 4.56 -1.42 -7.69
CA MET A 21 4.92 -0.37 -6.74
C MET A 21 6.22 -0.73 -6.04
N SER A 22 7.26 0.05 -6.30
CA SER A 22 8.57 -0.11 -5.68
C SER A 22 8.55 0.20 -4.19
N GLU A 23 9.46 -0.44 -3.43
CA GLU A 23 9.65 -0.13 -2.00
C GLU A 23 9.86 1.36 -1.75
N SER A 24 10.62 2.04 -2.63
CA SER A 24 10.87 3.48 -2.54
C SER A 24 9.58 4.31 -2.67
N THR A 25 8.66 3.90 -3.53
CA THR A 25 7.33 4.51 -3.65
C THR A 25 6.50 4.28 -2.39
N ILE A 26 6.51 3.06 -1.85
CA ILE A 26 5.83 2.75 -0.59
C ILE A 26 6.38 3.61 0.55
N TYR A 27 7.71 3.76 0.67
CA TYR A 27 8.34 4.64 1.66
C TYR A 27 7.98 6.12 1.47
N ARG A 28 7.83 6.58 0.23
CA ARG A 28 7.32 7.93 -0.05
C ARG A 28 5.88 8.08 0.42
N LEU A 29 5.00 7.12 0.12
CA LEU A 29 3.60 7.15 0.54
C LEU A 29 3.43 7.05 2.06
N LEU A 30 4.31 6.31 2.74
CA LEU A 30 4.38 6.27 4.20
C LEU A 30 4.71 7.64 4.78
N ARG A 31 5.67 8.36 4.18
CA ARG A 31 6.05 9.72 4.59
C ARG A 31 4.91 10.72 4.40
N THR A 32 4.19 10.62 3.28
CA THR A 32 3.02 11.48 2.99
C THR A 32 1.74 11.02 3.70
N LYS A 33 1.80 9.89 4.43
CA LYS A 33 0.63 9.22 5.05
C LYS A 33 -0.50 8.93 4.07
N SER A 34 -0.17 8.75 2.80
CA SER A 34 -1.14 8.53 1.72
C SER A 34 -1.53 7.06 1.59
N ILE A 35 -0.71 6.14 2.10
CA ILE A 35 -0.99 4.69 2.11
C ILE A 35 -1.46 4.24 3.50
N PRO A 36 -2.47 3.36 3.62
CA PRO A 36 -2.89 2.84 4.91
C PRO A 36 -1.85 1.89 5.50
N PHE A 37 -1.36 2.20 6.70
CA PHE A 37 -0.42 1.35 7.44
C PHE A 37 -0.76 1.31 8.93
N ARG A 38 -0.27 0.29 9.62
CA ARG A 38 -0.33 0.16 11.08
C ARG A 38 1.07 0.07 11.65
N ARG A 39 1.29 0.80 12.75
CA ARG A 39 2.55 0.82 13.49
C ARG A 39 2.28 0.54 14.97
N PRO A 40 2.18 -0.74 15.38
CA PRO A 40 1.94 -1.10 16.78
C PRO A 40 3.15 -0.82 17.68
N SER A 41 4.37 -0.78 17.11
CA SER A 41 5.62 -0.54 17.85
C SER A 41 6.62 0.20 16.95
N PRO A 42 7.57 0.98 17.52
CA PRO A 42 8.67 1.55 16.76
C PRO A 42 9.43 0.48 15.96
N GLY A 43 9.58 0.67 14.64
CA GLY A 43 10.25 -0.28 13.75
C GLY A 43 9.36 -1.39 13.17
N ILE A 44 8.16 -1.61 13.71
CA ILE A 44 7.22 -2.59 13.17
C ILE A 44 6.19 -1.89 12.29
N LEU A 45 6.24 -2.21 10.99
CA LEU A 45 5.28 -1.73 10.00
C LEU A 45 4.44 -2.88 9.48
N ILE A 46 3.12 -2.75 9.61
CA ILE A 46 2.15 -3.76 9.18
C ILE A 46 1.20 -3.12 8.19
N PHE A 47 1.00 -3.78 7.06
CA PHE A 47 0.01 -3.40 6.07
C PHE A 47 -1.11 -4.43 6.07
N ASP A 48 -2.35 -3.96 6.10
CA ASP A 48 -3.52 -4.81 5.98
C ASP A 48 -3.94 -4.81 4.52
N LEU A 49 -3.77 -5.95 3.85
CA LEU A 49 -4.00 -6.09 2.42
C LEU A 49 -5.47 -5.84 2.06
N ASP A 50 -6.40 -6.17 2.96
CA ASP A 50 -7.83 -5.90 2.73
C ASP A 50 -8.10 -4.37 2.70
N VAL A 51 -7.31 -3.59 3.45
CA VAL A 51 -7.39 -2.11 3.45
C VAL A 51 -6.62 -1.54 2.25
N ILE A 52 -5.49 -2.14 1.88
CA ILE A 52 -4.70 -1.75 0.70
C ILE A 52 -5.51 -1.95 -0.57
N ASP A 53 -6.15 -3.12 -0.74
CA ASP A 53 -6.98 -3.41 -1.91
C ASP A 53 -8.10 -2.37 -2.03
N LYS A 54 -8.78 -2.05 -0.93
CA LYS A 54 -9.81 -0.99 -0.91
C LYS A 54 -9.24 0.39 -1.24
N TRP A 55 -8.04 0.70 -0.76
CA TRP A 55 -7.36 1.96 -1.05
C TRP A 55 -6.95 2.06 -2.52
N LEU A 56 -6.49 0.96 -3.11
CA LEU A 56 -6.17 0.88 -4.54
C LEU A 56 -7.43 1.08 -5.39
N SER A 57 -8.53 0.38 -5.08
CA SER A 57 -9.80 0.56 -5.79
C SER A 57 -10.33 2.00 -5.72
N SER A 58 -10.14 2.68 -4.59
CA SER A 58 -10.51 4.09 -4.44
C SER A 58 -9.55 5.05 -5.15
N SER A 59 -8.33 4.61 -5.45
CA SER A 59 -7.32 5.40 -6.16
C SER A 59 -7.46 5.27 -7.68
N GLU A 60 -7.92 4.12 -8.19
CA GLU A 60 -8.25 3.93 -9.62
C GLU A 60 -9.42 4.81 -10.08
N GLU A 61 -10.41 5.07 -9.21
CA GLU A 61 -11.52 6.00 -9.51
C GLU A 61 -11.07 7.45 -9.72
N LYS A 62 -9.87 7.83 -9.26
CA LYS A 62 -9.33 9.19 -9.44
C LYS A 62 -8.77 9.45 -10.84
N GLU A 63 -8.50 8.41 -11.65
CA GLU A 63 -8.06 8.59 -13.05
C GLU A 63 -9.23 8.56 -14.05
N ALA A 64 -10.44 8.16 -13.66
CA ALA A 64 -11.59 8.05 -14.57
C ALA A 64 -12.38 9.37 -14.78
N ILE A 65 -12.10 10.44 -14.02
CA ILE A 65 -12.86 11.71 -14.09
C ILE A 65 -12.08 12.82 -14.84
N GLN A 66 -11.00 12.47 -15.55
CA GLN A 66 -10.29 13.40 -16.43
C GLN A 66 -10.35 12.93 -17.90
N LYS A 67 -11.55 12.70 -18.42
CA LYS A 67 -11.81 12.69 -19.88
C LYS A 67 -13.05 13.49 -20.19
#